data_AF-A0A8I2FTN7-F1
#
_entry.id   AF-A0A8I2FTN7-F1
#
_cell.length_a   1.000
_cell.length_b   1.000
_cell.length_c   1.000
_cell.angle_alpha   90.00
_cell.angle_beta   90.00
_cell.angle_gamma   90.00
#
_symmetry.space_group_name_H-M   'P 1'
#
loop_
_entity.id
_entity.type
_entity.pdbx_description
1 polymer ?
#
loop_
_entity_poly.entity_id
_entity_poly.type
_entity_poly.pdbx_seq_one_letter_code
_entity_poly.pdbx_strand_id
1 'polypeptide(L)'
;MLELDISLFGVFALVAILLFVLNRVYFKPVGQVMEKRENKIETENAGIDTNIREIEEKTQHIEAVLKDSLQESRKIKEELIKKGEEVREQVIINARENSKEMLAARMKQLDEEIKMAEKKLEQEISVFSNKIKEIFIS
;
A
#
# COMPACT_ATOMS: atom_id res chain seq x y z
N MET A 1 97.56 20.55 -16.54
CA MET A 1 97.49 20.30 -15.09
C MET A 1 96.06 20.50 -14.66
N LEU A 2 95.26 19.42 -14.68
CA LEU A 2 94.04 19.33 -13.89
C LEU A 2 94.51 18.75 -12.57
N GLU A 3 94.89 19.62 -11.63
CA GLU A 3 95.04 19.17 -10.25
C GLU A 3 93.63 18.79 -9.81
N LEU A 4 93.44 17.48 -9.69
CA LEU A 4 92.19 16.91 -9.20
C LEU A 4 92.14 17.24 -7.70
N ASP A 5 91.72 18.47 -7.41
CA ASP A 5 91.70 18.97 -6.05
C ASP A 5 90.71 18.17 -5.22
N ILE A 6 91.17 17.69 -4.06
CA ILE A 6 90.31 17.08 -3.03
C ILE A 6 89.11 17.98 -2.68
N SER A 7 89.25 19.29 -2.90
CA SER A 7 88.19 20.31 -2.83
C SER A 7 87.01 20.03 -3.77
N LEU A 8 87.25 19.62 -5.03
CA LEU A 8 86.18 19.28 -5.98
C LEU A 8 85.36 18.08 -5.51
N PHE A 9 86.01 17.06 -4.94
CA PHE A 9 85.30 15.94 -4.32
C PHE A 9 84.48 16.36 -3.11
N GLY A 10 84.99 17.29 -2.29
CA GLY A 10 84.24 17.86 -1.16
C GLY A 10 82.99 18.61 -1.61
N VAL A 11 83.10 19.45 -2.65
CA VAL A 11 81.96 20.17 -3.23
C VAL A 11 80.96 19.20 -3.85
N PHE A 12 81.42 18.17 -4.56
CA PHE A 12 80.54 17.14 -5.14
C PHE A 12 79.79 16.37 -4.05
N ALA A 13 80.47 15.96 -2.98
CA ALA A 13 79.84 15.30 -1.83
C ALA A 13 78.80 16.20 -1.16
N LEU A 14 79.09 17.49 -0.99
CA LEU A 14 78.15 18.46 -0.45
C LEU A 14 76.89 18.60 -1.34
N VAL A 15 77.06 18.71 -2.66
CA VAL A 15 75.94 18.77 -3.61
C VAL A 15 75.13 17.47 -3.58
N ALA A 16 75.79 16.31 -3.52
CA ALA A 16 75.11 15.02 -3.42
C ALA A 16 74.28 14.89 -2.13
N ILE A 17 74.84 15.31 -0.99
CA ILE A 17 74.12 15.36 0.29
C ILE A 17 72.95 16.34 0.20
N LEU A 18 73.15 17.52 -0.37
CA LEU A 18 72.10 18.52 -0.54
C LEU A 18 70.96 17.97 -1.40
N LEU A 19 71.27 17.33 -2.53
CA LEU A 19 70.26 16.70 -3.39
C LEU A 19 69.52 15.58 -2.67
N PHE A 20 70.21 14.77 -1.86
CA PHE A 20 69.56 13.73 -1.07
C PHE A 20 68.60 14.31 -0.02
N VAL A 21 69.02 15.34 0.71
CA VAL A 21 68.19 16.04 1.70
C VAL A 21 67.00 16.70 1.01
N LEU A 22 67.22 17.40 -0.10
CA LEU A 22 66.16 18.08 -0.85
C LEU A 22 65.16 17.09 -1.45
N ASN A 23 65.62 15.93 -1.92
CA ASN A 23 64.74 14.85 -2.38
C ASN A 23 63.84 14.32 -1.26
N ARG A 24 64.40 14.14 -0.05
CA ARG A 24 63.67 13.64 1.12
C ARG A 24 62.69 14.67 1.69
N VAL A 25 63.08 15.94 1.75
CA VAL A 25 62.37 17.02 2.46
C VAL A 25 61.43 17.79 1.55
N TYR A 26 61.71 17.91 0.25
CA TYR A 26 60.94 18.72 -0.67
C TYR A 26 60.26 17.89 -1.77
N PHE A 27 61.04 17.23 -2.63
CA PHE A 27 60.47 16.59 -3.83
C PHE A 27 59.49 15.46 -3.49
N LYS A 28 59.84 14.59 -2.55
CA LYS A 28 58.96 13.48 -2.13
C LYS A 28 57.65 13.95 -1.47
N PRO A 29 57.66 14.80 -0.43
CA PRO A 29 56.42 15.24 0.20
C PRO A 29 55.56 16.12 -0.72
N VAL A 30 56.16 16.96 -1.58
CA VAL A 30 55.39 17.77 -2.55
C VAL A 30 54.68 16.86 -3.56
N GLY A 31 55.38 15.85 -4.10
CA GLY A 31 54.78 14.86 -4.99
C GLY A 31 53.60 14.13 -4.35
N GLN A 32 53.76 13.69 -3.09
CA GLN A 32 52.68 13.03 -2.34
C GLN A 32 51.46 13.93 -2.10
N VAL A 33 51.65 15.23 -1.89
CA VAL A 33 50.52 16.16 -1.72
C VAL A 33 49.79 16.40 -3.04
N MET A 34 50.51 16.48 -4.16
CA MET A 34 49.90 16.61 -5.48
C MET A 34 49.09 15.36 -5.85
N GLU A 35 49.67 14.17 -5.68
CA GLU A 35 48.98 12.90 -5.92
C GLU A 35 47.72 12.75 -5.05
N LYS A 36 47.80 13.12 -3.75
CA LYS A 36 46.64 13.12 -2.87
C LYS A 36 45.54 14.08 -3.32
N ARG A 37 45.90 15.24 -3.87
CA ARG A 37 44.92 16.21 -4.37
C ARG A 37 44.26 15.72 -5.65
N GLU A 38 45.04 15.17 -6.57
CA GLU A 38 44.55 14.59 -7.82
C GLU A 38 43.59 13.42 -7.55
N ASN A 39 44.02 12.45 -6.72
CA ASN A 39 43.17 11.32 -6.33
C ASN A 39 41.90 11.76 -5.60
N LYS A 40 41.97 12.81 -4.76
CA LYS A 40 40.80 13.34 -4.06
C LYS A 40 39.79 13.96 -5.02
N ILE A 41 40.25 14.77 -5.98
CA ILE A 41 39.39 15.40 -7.00
C ILE A 41 38.74 14.33 -7.88
N GLU A 42 39.52 13.32 -8.32
CA GLU A 42 39.00 12.22 -9.13
C GLU A 42 37.94 11.41 -8.36
N THR A 43 38.21 11.08 -7.10
CA THR A 43 37.27 10.34 -6.25
C THR A 43 36.00 11.15 -5.96
N GLU A 44 36.12 12.45 -5.69
CA GLU A 44 34.98 13.34 -5.48
C GLU A 44 34.10 13.43 -6.73
N ASN A 45 34.70 13.54 -7.92
CA ASN A 45 33.97 13.56 -9.19
C ASN A 45 33.27 12.22 -9.47
N ALA A 46 33.95 11.09 -9.27
CA ALA A 46 33.33 9.77 -9.41
C ALA A 46 32.20 9.55 -8.39
N GLY A 47 32.33 10.13 -7.19
CA GLY A 47 31.29 10.17 -6.17
C GLY A 47 30.04 10.95 -6.62
N ILE A 48 30.20 12.04 -7.39
CA ILE A 48 29.08 12.82 -7.91
C ILE A 48 28.27 12.01 -8.92
N ASP A 49 28.93 11.38 -9.91
CA ASP A 49 28.23 10.60 -10.94
C ASP A 49 27.49 9.39 -10.36
N THR A 50 28.12 8.72 -9.39
CA THR A 50 27.49 7.58 -8.69
C THR A 50 26.30 8.03 -7.85
N ASN A 51 26.41 9.14 -7.12
CA ASN A 51 25.30 9.70 -6.36
C ASN A 51 24.14 10.14 -7.27
N ILE A 52 24.41 10.75 -8.43
CA ILE A 52 23.37 11.13 -9.40
C ILE A 52 22.61 9.90 -9.89
N ARG A 53 23.34 8.84 -10.29
CA ARG A 53 22.71 7.58 -10.72
C ARG A 53 21.87 6.96 -9.62
N GLU A 54 22.38 6.93 -8.39
CA GLU A 54 21.64 6.38 -7.25
C GLU A 54 20.36 7.19 -6.96
N ILE A 55 20.41 8.52 -7.10
CA ILE A 55 19.22 9.38 -6.97
C ILE A 55 18.21 9.11 -8.08
N GLU A 56 18.67 8.98 -9.33
CA GLU A 56 17.81 8.67 -10.48
C GLU A 56 17.13 7.30 -10.30
N GLU A 57 17.88 6.27 -9.92
CA GLU A 57 17.36 4.93 -9.65
C GLU A 57 16.33 4.93 -8.52
N LYS A 58 16.61 5.60 -7.40
CA LYS A 58 15.65 5.72 -6.29
C LYS A 58 14.40 6.48 -6.71
N THR A 59 14.54 7.57 -7.49
CA THR A 59 13.41 8.34 -8.00
C THR A 59 12.52 7.47 -8.89
N GLN A 60 13.11 6.76 -9.85
CA GLN A 60 12.38 5.85 -10.73
C GLN A 60 11.68 4.74 -9.96
N HIS A 61 12.33 4.19 -8.93
CA HIS A 61 11.73 3.18 -8.08
C HIS A 61 10.53 3.72 -7.30
N ILE A 62 10.65 4.92 -6.72
CA ILE A 62 9.54 5.58 -6.01
C ILE A 62 8.37 5.85 -6.94
N GLU A 63 8.63 6.37 -8.15
CA GLU A 63 7.60 6.62 -9.16
C GLU A 63 6.88 5.33 -9.57
N ALA A 64 7.61 4.24 -9.77
CA ALA A 64 7.05 2.93 -10.09
C ALA A 64 6.15 2.41 -8.96
N VAL A 65 6.65 2.43 -7.71
CA VAL A 65 5.89 1.99 -6.54
C VAL A 65 4.63 2.83 -6.34
N LEU A 66 4.71 4.15 -6.53
CA LEU A 66 3.55 5.04 -6.41
C LEU A 66 2.50 4.73 -7.47
N LYS A 67 2.93 4.51 -8.72
CA LYS A 67 2.04 4.15 -9.83
C LYS A 67 1.34 2.82 -9.56
N ASP A 68 2.09 1.80 -9.14
CA ASP A 68 1.55 0.47 -8.84
C ASP A 68 0.57 0.53 -7.66
N SER A 69 0.92 1.27 -6.60
CA SER A 69 0.04 1.47 -5.43
C SER A 69 -1.27 2.17 -5.81
N LEU A 70 -1.21 3.18 -6.68
CA LEU A 70 -2.41 3.87 -7.18
C LEU A 70 -3.28 2.94 -8.03
N GLN A 71 -2.67 2.11 -8.87
CA GLN A 71 -3.40 1.14 -9.69
C GLN A 71 -4.07 0.08 -8.82
N GLU A 72 -3.36 -0.43 -7.80
CA GLU A 72 -3.90 -1.42 -6.88
C GLU A 72 -5.04 -0.84 -6.03
N SER A 73 -4.87 0.38 -5.53
CA SER A 73 -5.92 1.09 -4.77
C SER A 73 -7.19 1.28 -5.60
N ARG A 74 -7.05 1.57 -6.90
CA ARG A 74 -8.21 1.68 -7.82
C ARG A 74 -8.89 0.34 -8.01
N LYS A 75 -8.14 -0.74 -8.23
CA LYS A 75 -8.69 -2.10 -8.35
C LYS A 75 -9.46 -2.52 -7.09
N ILE A 76 -8.85 -2.33 -5.91
CA ILE A 76 -9.49 -2.65 -4.62
C ILE A 76 -10.78 -1.85 -4.46
N LYS A 77 -10.76 -0.56 -4.79
CA LYS A 77 -11.97 0.28 -4.72
C LYS A 77 -13.05 -0.23 -5.66
N GLU A 78 -12.73 -0.55 -6.90
CA GLU A 78 -13.68 -1.07 -7.89
C GLU A 78 -14.26 -2.42 -7.45
N GLU A 79 -13.43 -3.31 -6.91
CA GLU A 79 -13.86 -4.61 -6.39
C GLU A 79 -14.80 -4.44 -5.19
N LEU A 80 -14.48 -3.54 -4.26
CA LEU A 80 -15.35 -3.24 -3.11
C LEU A 80 -16.68 -2.63 -3.53
N ILE A 81 -16.70 -1.74 -4.52
CA ILE A 81 -17.93 -1.18 -5.07
C ILE A 81 -18.78 -2.30 -5.68
N LYS A 82 -18.19 -3.12 -6.55
CA LYS A 82 -18.89 -4.23 -7.21
C LYS A 82 -19.46 -5.23 -6.19
N LYS A 83 -18.65 -5.63 -5.21
CA LYS A 83 -19.11 -6.52 -4.12
C LYS A 83 -20.21 -5.87 -3.28
N GLY A 84 -20.13 -4.57 -3.02
CA GLY A 84 -21.17 -3.82 -2.34
C GLY A 84 -22.49 -3.81 -3.13
N GLU A 85 -22.42 -3.64 -4.45
CA GLU A 85 -23.58 -3.71 -5.34
C GLU A 85 -24.20 -5.12 -5.37
N GLU A 86 -23.38 -6.17 -5.47
CA GLU A 86 -23.85 -7.56 -5.42
C GLU A 86 -24.54 -7.88 -4.09
N VAL A 87 -23.95 -7.48 -2.96
CA VAL A 87 -24.56 -7.66 -1.63
C VAL A 87 -25.86 -6.87 -1.52
N ARG A 88 -25.90 -5.64 -2.02
CA ARG A 88 -27.11 -4.81 -2.01
C ARG A 88 -28.23 -5.48 -2.80
N GLU A 89 -27.94 -5.97 -4.00
CA GLU A 89 -28.93 -6.66 -4.83
C GLU A 89 -29.44 -7.93 -4.13
N GLN A 90 -28.54 -8.72 -3.54
CA GLN A 90 -28.93 -9.91 -2.78
C GLN A 90 -29.83 -9.58 -1.59
N VAL A 91 -29.54 -8.51 -0.86
CA VAL A 91 -30.38 -8.03 0.26
C VAL A 91 -31.78 -7.63 -0.25
N ILE A 92 -31.86 -6.94 -1.38
CA ILE A 92 -33.15 -6.55 -1.99
C ILE A 92 -33.94 -7.77 -2.42
N ILE A 93 -33.31 -8.75 -3.07
CA ILE A 93 -33.95 -10.01 -3.49
C ILE A 93 -34.49 -10.75 -2.27
N ASN A 94 -33.65 -10.97 -1.25
CA ASN A 94 -34.05 -11.67 -0.03
C ASN A 94 -35.18 -10.93 0.69
N ALA A 95 -35.13 -9.60 0.79
CA ALA A 95 -36.20 -8.81 1.40
C ALA A 95 -37.52 -8.94 0.64
N ARG A 96 -37.48 -8.96 -0.71
CA ARG A 96 -38.68 -9.19 -1.54
C ARG A 96 -39.25 -10.58 -1.37
N GLU A 97 -38.40 -11.61 -1.30
CA GLU A 97 -38.81 -13.00 -1.11
C GLU A 97 -39.45 -13.18 0.27
N ASN A 98 -38.78 -12.74 1.34
CA ASN A 98 -39.32 -12.74 2.70
C ASN A 98 -40.66 -11.98 2.79
N SER A 99 -40.79 -10.84 2.10
CA SER A 99 -42.05 -10.09 2.08
C SER A 99 -43.18 -10.87 1.42
N LYS A 100 -42.89 -11.59 0.31
CA LYS A 100 -43.87 -12.44 -0.37
C LYS A 100 -44.29 -13.62 0.50
N GLU A 101 -43.34 -14.27 1.15
CA GLU A 101 -43.63 -15.38 2.08
C GLU A 101 -44.47 -14.91 3.26
N MET A 102 -44.13 -13.77 3.85
CA MET A 102 -44.88 -13.18 4.96
C MET A 102 -46.31 -12.83 4.54
N LEU A 103 -46.49 -12.25 3.35
CA LEU A 103 -47.82 -11.95 2.80
C LEU A 103 -48.63 -13.24 2.58
N ALA A 104 -48.04 -14.27 1.97
CA ALA A 104 -48.70 -15.55 1.73
C ALA A 104 -49.11 -16.23 3.06
N ALA A 105 -48.24 -16.19 4.08
CA ALA A 105 -48.55 -16.71 5.41
C ALA A 105 -49.70 -15.94 6.07
N ARG A 106 -49.71 -14.61 5.97
CA ARG A 106 -50.81 -13.77 6.50
C ARG A 106 -52.13 -14.03 5.78
N MET A 107 -52.12 -14.19 4.46
CA MET A 107 -53.34 -14.53 3.70
C MET A 107 -53.91 -15.88 4.13
N LYS A 108 -53.07 -16.90 4.33
CA LYS A 108 -53.52 -18.19 4.86
C LYS A 108 -54.13 -18.08 6.26
N GLN A 109 -53.49 -17.31 7.16
CA GLN A 109 -54.03 -17.06 8.49
C GLN A 109 -55.38 -16.36 8.43
N LEU A 110 -55.54 -15.36 7.54
CA LEU A 110 -56.79 -14.66 7.34
C LEU A 110 -57.91 -15.61 6.88
N ASP A 111 -57.63 -16.48 5.91
CA ASP A 111 -58.59 -17.47 5.42
C ASP A 111 -59.01 -18.47 6.53
N GLU A 112 -58.09 -18.86 7.39
CA GLU A 112 -58.37 -19.72 8.56
C GLU A 112 -59.24 -18.98 9.59
N GLU A 113 -58.94 -17.72 9.88
CA GLU A 113 -59.73 -16.87 10.77
C GLU A 113 -61.15 -16.65 10.27
N ILE A 114 -61.32 -16.40 8.96
CA ILE A 114 -62.64 -16.25 8.32
C ILE A 114 -63.47 -17.54 8.50
N LYS A 115 -62.89 -18.70 8.19
CA LYS A 115 -63.57 -20.00 8.36
C LYS A 115 -63.95 -20.28 9.82
N MET A 116 -63.09 -19.91 10.77
CA MET A 116 -63.40 -20.03 12.20
C MET A 116 -64.55 -19.10 12.61
N ALA A 117 -64.57 -17.86 12.11
CA ALA A 117 -65.63 -16.91 12.37
C ALA A 117 -66.99 -17.37 11.79
N GLU A 118 -67.00 -17.88 10.55
CA GLU A 118 -68.19 -18.47 9.92
C GLU A 118 -68.75 -19.62 10.74
N LYS A 119 -67.89 -20.58 11.14
CA LYS A 119 -68.31 -21.72 11.97
C LYS A 119 -68.88 -21.28 13.32
N LYS A 120 -68.31 -20.23 13.92
CA LYS A 120 -68.80 -19.67 15.19
C LYS A 120 -70.17 -19.01 15.02
N LEU A 121 -70.38 -18.27 13.93
CA LEU A 121 -71.68 -17.68 13.59
C LEU A 121 -72.74 -18.77 13.38
N GLU A 122 -72.43 -19.86 12.68
CA GLU A 122 -73.35 -21.00 12.52
C GLU A 122 -73.76 -21.62 13.86
N GLN A 123 -72.79 -21.80 14.77
CA GLN A 123 -73.07 -22.28 16.12
C GLN A 123 -73.96 -21.31 16.90
N GLU A 124 -73.67 -20.01 16.84
CA GLU A 124 -74.49 -18.98 17.51
C GLU A 124 -75.91 -18.91 16.94
N ILE A 125 -76.09 -19.04 15.63
CA ILE A 125 -77.41 -19.12 14.98
C ILE A 125 -78.16 -20.37 15.43
N SER A 126 -77.49 -21.53 15.51
CA SER A 126 -78.12 -22.78 15.99
C SER A 126 -78.58 -22.65 17.44
N VAL A 127 -77.74 -22.09 18.31
CA VAL A 127 -78.09 -21.81 19.72
C VAL A 127 -79.27 -20.84 19.80
N PHE A 128 -79.23 -19.75 19.03
CA PHE A 128 -80.32 -18.77 19.00
C PHE A 128 -81.64 -19.37 18.51
N SER A 129 -81.61 -20.19 17.45
CA SER A 129 -82.79 -20.87 16.90
C SER A 129 -83.41 -21.86 17.90
N ASN A 130 -82.57 -22.61 18.64
CA ASN A 130 -83.03 -23.47 19.72
C ASN A 130 -83.68 -22.67 20.85
N LYS A 131 -83.10 -21.52 21.21
CA LYS A 131 -83.64 -20.62 22.24
C LYS A 131 -84.99 -20.01 21.86
N ILE A 132 -85.17 -19.65 20.58
CA ILE A 132 -86.48 -19.22 20.06
C ILE A 132 -87.50 -20.36 20.15
N LYS A 133 -87.14 -21.59 19.78
CA LYS A 133 -88.05 -22.74 19.88
C LYS A 133 -88.49 -23.00 21.32
N GLU A 134 -87.59 -22.91 22.30
CA GLU A 134 -87.94 -23.04 23.72
C GLU A 134 -88.95 -21.97 24.16
N ILE A 135 -88.78 -20.72 23.74
CA ILE A 135 -89.67 -19.61 24.12
C ILE A 135 -91.04 -19.72 23.45
N PHE A 136 -91.14 -20.31 22.25
CA PHE A 136 -92.39 -20.41 21.49
C PHE A 136 -93.19 -21.69 21.74
N ILE A 137 -92.61 -22.68 22.42
CA ILE A 137 -93.24 -23.98 22.76
C ILE A 137 -93.69 -24.03 24.24
N SER A 138 -93.34 -23.02 25.04
CA SER A 138 -93.92 -22.77 26.37
C SER A 138 -95.08 -21.78 26.30
#